data_AF-A0AA35NC44-F1
#
_entry.id   AF-A0AA35NC44-F1
#
_cell.length_a   1.000
_cell.length_b   1.000
_cell.length_c   1.000
_cell.angle_alpha   90.00
_cell.angle_beta   90.00
_cell.angle_gamma   90.00
#
_symmetry.space_group_name_H-M   'P 1'
#
loop_
_entity.id
_entity.type
_entity.pdbx_description
1 polymer ?
#
loop_
_entity_poly.entity_id
_entity_poly.type
_entity_poly.pdbx_seq_one_letter_code
_entity_poly.pdbx_strand_id
1 'polypeptide(L)'
;MMKDTTFLTVFLESSGVANNGITGKLLSSWTSTVRIEGPDTTKQNPLYIPLLPPGTLKIKLNIKVNNQLVTEEQELFTKLREIVCSSVHFWEDQLFYKVQDVNTTESCIILSLKCTILTDAHISTFIHKPRELHSNANGYPEINYLSELSTTVNFFSEAGNFIEASQVIPHLNEYFSSLIISQLEFEYPIVFSMVSRLRLKWQQGSLGPISYALTNTSVLLPVMLNMIAQDKSATTVYQMLCQRRSAPIQNFQIFSLPKNKI
;
A
#
# COMPACT_ATOMS: atom_id res chain seq x y z
N MET A 1 17.67 0.21 11.13
CA MET A 1 18.13 -0.85 10.22
C MET A 1 17.05 -1.07 9.15
N MET A 2 17.38 -1.69 8.00
CA MET A 2 16.40 -2.05 6.97
C MET A 2 16.06 -3.54 7.07
N LYS A 3 14.77 -3.87 7.05
CA LYS A 3 14.27 -5.25 7.04
C LYS A 3 13.32 -5.43 5.87
N ASP A 4 13.49 -6.54 5.15
CA ASP A 4 12.62 -6.94 4.05
C ASP A 4 11.71 -8.09 4.48
N THR A 5 10.40 -7.98 4.21
CA THR A 5 9.41 -9.04 4.40
C THR A 5 8.84 -9.43 3.05
N THR A 6 9.10 -10.66 2.59
CA THR A 6 8.61 -11.18 1.32
C THR A 6 7.30 -11.95 1.49
N PHE A 7 6.36 -11.70 0.59
CA PHE A 7 5.07 -12.38 0.50
C PHE A 7 5.10 -13.49 -0.55
N LEU A 8 4.23 -14.49 -0.39
CA LEU A 8 4.17 -15.69 -1.22
C LEU A 8 4.09 -15.36 -2.72
N THR A 9 4.76 -16.16 -3.54
CA THR A 9 4.62 -16.09 -5.00
C THR A 9 3.23 -16.55 -5.42
N VAL A 10 2.50 -15.69 -6.15
CA VAL A 10 1.14 -15.98 -6.64
C VAL A 10 1.17 -16.16 -8.15
N PHE A 11 0.39 -17.12 -8.66
CA PHE A 11 0.19 -17.36 -10.09
C PHE A 11 -1.24 -17.00 -10.47
N LEU A 12 -1.40 -16.25 -11.56
CA LEU A 12 -2.70 -15.86 -12.12
C LEU A 12 -2.79 -16.31 -13.58
N GLU A 13 -3.96 -16.80 -14.00
CA GLU A 13 -4.28 -17.18 -15.38
C GLU A 13 -5.47 -16.36 -15.87
N SER A 14 -5.37 -15.75 -17.06
CA SER A 14 -6.52 -15.13 -17.68
C SER A 14 -7.54 -16.18 -18.13
N SER A 15 -8.79 -16.05 -17.68
CA SER A 15 -9.91 -16.78 -18.26
C SER A 15 -10.26 -16.12 -19.61
N GLY A 16 -9.72 -16.67 -20.70
CA GLY A 16 -9.97 -16.17 -22.06
C GLY A 16 -11.46 -16.01 -22.34
N VAL A 17 -11.86 -14.83 -22.84
CA VAL A 17 -13.24 -14.57 -23.26
C VAL A 17 -13.52 -15.39 -24.51
N ALA A 18 -14.32 -16.45 -24.35
CA ALA A 18 -15.22 -17.10 -25.33
C ALA A 18 -14.71 -17.48 -26.73
N ASN A 19 -13.41 -17.39 -27.03
CA ASN A 19 -12.82 -17.98 -28.24
C ASN A 19 -11.67 -18.90 -27.80
N ASN A 20 -11.85 -20.20 -28.03
CA ASN A 20 -10.98 -21.32 -27.67
C ASN A 20 -9.62 -21.31 -28.42
N GLY A 21 -8.90 -20.19 -28.38
CA GLY A 21 -7.52 -20.08 -28.85
C GLY A 21 -6.57 -20.03 -27.66
N ILE A 22 -5.61 -20.95 -27.61
CA ILE A 22 -4.50 -20.96 -26.63
C ILE A 22 -3.71 -19.63 -26.68
N THR A 23 -3.73 -18.96 -27.82
CA THR A 23 -3.08 -17.66 -28.11
C THR A 23 -3.60 -16.46 -27.31
N GLY A 24 -4.73 -16.58 -26.60
CA GLY A 24 -5.29 -15.51 -25.76
C GLY A 24 -4.98 -15.63 -24.27
N LYS A 25 -4.31 -16.72 -23.85
CA LYS A 25 -4.01 -16.98 -22.43
C LYS A 25 -2.75 -16.26 -21.99
N LEU A 26 -2.88 -15.45 -20.94
CA LEU A 26 -1.78 -14.78 -20.28
C LEU A 26 -1.62 -15.40 -18.89
N LEU A 27 -0.43 -15.92 -18.61
CA LEU A 27 -0.06 -16.37 -17.27
C LEU A 27 0.82 -15.30 -16.63
N SER A 28 0.72 -15.12 -15.33
CA SER A 28 1.68 -14.28 -14.61
C SER A 28 2.04 -14.86 -13.25
N SER A 29 3.30 -14.64 -12.87
CA SER A 29 3.81 -14.91 -11.53
C SER A 29 4.21 -13.62 -10.86
N TRP A 30 3.90 -13.51 -9.57
CA TRP A 30 4.02 -12.28 -8.81
C TRP A 30 4.80 -12.52 -7.54
N THR A 31 5.64 -11.58 -7.13
CA THR A 31 6.33 -11.62 -5.83
C THR A 31 6.42 -10.22 -5.28
N SER A 32 5.99 -10.03 -4.04
CA SER A 32 6.04 -8.72 -3.37
C SER A 32 6.90 -8.77 -2.12
N THR A 33 7.63 -7.69 -1.87
CA THR A 33 8.46 -7.50 -0.70
C THR A 33 8.21 -6.11 -0.12
N VAL A 34 8.08 -6.02 1.18
CA VAL A 34 7.96 -4.75 1.91
C VAL A 34 9.26 -4.45 2.62
N ARG A 35 9.77 -3.23 2.44
CA ARG A 35 10.92 -2.71 3.18
C ARG A 35 10.46 -1.87 4.35
N ILE A 36 11.03 -2.17 5.52
CA ILE A 36 10.72 -1.55 6.80
C ILE A 36 12.00 -0.94 7.36
N GLU A 37 11.90 0.31 7.81
CA GLU A 37 12.94 1.08 8.47
C GLU A 37 12.57 1.29 9.93
N GLY A 38 13.41 0.81 10.85
CA GLY A 38 13.12 0.93 12.27
C GLY A 38 14.20 0.35 13.17
N PRO A 39 13.96 0.31 14.48
CA PRO A 39 14.85 -0.32 15.44
C PRO A 39 14.75 -1.86 15.37
N ASP A 40 15.82 -2.56 15.76
CA ASP A 40 15.91 -4.03 15.74
C ASP A 40 15.21 -4.72 16.92
N THR A 41 14.58 -3.94 17.80
CA THR A 41 14.14 -4.48 19.08
C THR A 41 12.86 -5.31 18.93
N THR A 42 12.92 -6.54 19.42
CA THR A 42 11.79 -7.49 19.52
C THR A 42 10.76 -7.10 20.58
N LYS A 43 10.52 -5.79 20.79
CA LYS A 43 9.52 -5.36 21.77
C LYS A 43 8.12 -5.75 21.29
N GLN A 44 7.28 -6.09 22.27
CA GLN A 44 5.87 -6.35 22.05
C GLN A 44 5.18 -5.03 21.63
N ASN A 45 4.51 -5.02 20.48
CA ASN A 45 3.80 -3.89 19.82
C ASN A 45 4.61 -2.99 18.87
N PRO A 46 5.05 -3.49 17.70
CA PRO A 46 5.45 -2.63 16.60
C PRO A 46 4.23 -1.89 16.02
N LEU A 47 4.39 -0.60 15.77
CA LEU A 47 3.44 0.22 15.02
C LEU A 47 4.07 0.60 13.68
N TYR A 48 3.55 0.02 12.60
CA TYR A 48 4.00 0.32 11.25
C TYR A 48 3.24 1.53 10.69
N ILE A 49 3.97 2.56 10.29
CA ILE A 49 3.43 3.78 9.68
C ILE A 49 4.13 4.07 8.35
N PRO A 50 3.55 4.89 7.46
CA PRO A 50 4.24 5.28 6.23
C PRO A 50 5.50 6.09 6.52
N LEU A 51 6.50 6.00 5.65
CA LEU A 51 7.65 6.89 5.70
C LEU A 51 7.20 8.37 5.64
N LEU A 52 7.73 9.18 6.56
CA LEU A 52 7.36 10.58 6.73
C LEU A 52 8.31 11.52 5.97
N PRO A 53 7.90 12.76 5.67
CA PRO A 53 8.76 13.76 5.04
C PRO A 53 10.09 13.92 5.80
N PRO A 54 11.24 14.05 5.08
CA PRO A 54 11.36 14.23 3.64
C PRO A 54 11.18 12.97 2.79
N GLY A 55 10.95 11.81 3.39
CA GLY A 55 10.71 10.55 2.69
C GLY A 55 9.30 10.41 2.10
N THR A 56 9.15 9.41 1.23
CA THR A 56 7.88 8.98 0.62
C THR A 56 7.80 7.45 0.65
N LEU A 57 6.58 6.92 0.73
CA LEU A 57 6.35 5.49 0.49
C LEU A 57 6.49 5.22 -1.00
N LYS A 58 7.33 4.26 -1.38
CA LYS A 58 7.54 3.88 -2.78
C LYS A 58 6.77 2.60 -3.12
N ILE A 59 5.92 2.64 -4.12
CA ILE A 59 5.33 1.44 -4.73
C ILE A 59 6.13 1.16 -6.01
N LYS A 60 6.91 0.09 -5.98
CA LYS A 60 7.89 -0.26 -7.01
C LYS A 60 7.41 -1.47 -7.80
N LEU A 61 7.20 -1.33 -9.11
CA LEU A 61 6.76 -2.40 -10.00
C LEU A 61 7.89 -2.77 -10.98
N ASN A 62 8.44 -3.98 -10.84
CA ASN A 62 9.40 -4.56 -11.78
C ASN A 62 8.67 -5.51 -12.72
N ILE A 63 8.94 -5.42 -14.01
CA ILE A 63 8.19 -6.16 -15.03
C ILE A 63 9.12 -7.07 -15.81
N LYS A 64 8.69 -8.32 -15.97
CA LYS A 64 9.34 -9.32 -16.81
C LYS A 64 8.33 -9.93 -17.79
N VAL A 65 8.81 -10.32 -18.96
CA VAL A 65 8.09 -11.15 -19.93
C VAL A 65 8.98 -12.35 -20.24
N ASN A 66 8.46 -13.56 -20.06
CA ASN A 66 9.20 -14.81 -20.28
C ASN A 66 10.57 -14.81 -19.57
N ASN A 67 10.62 -14.33 -18.32
CA ASN A 67 11.81 -14.14 -17.49
C ASN A 67 12.80 -13.04 -17.92
N GLN A 68 12.53 -12.32 -19.01
CA GLN A 68 13.35 -11.20 -19.47
C GLN A 68 12.81 -9.88 -18.93
N LEU A 69 13.69 -8.97 -18.51
CA LEU A 69 13.27 -7.65 -18.04
C LEU A 69 12.67 -6.84 -19.19
N VAL A 70 11.56 -6.19 -18.90
CA VAL A 70 10.93 -5.23 -19.82
C VAL A 70 11.58 -3.88 -19.58
N THR A 71 12.16 -3.29 -20.63
CA THR A 71 12.86 -2.00 -20.56
C THR A 71 12.01 -0.83 -21.05
N GLU A 72 12.40 0.39 -20.72
CA GLU A 72 11.68 1.62 -21.09
C GLU A 72 11.46 1.79 -22.61
N GLU A 73 12.34 1.22 -23.43
CA GLU A 73 12.24 1.27 -24.89
C GLU A 73 11.09 0.44 -25.45
N GLN A 74 10.52 -0.47 -24.65
CA GLN A 74 9.47 -1.38 -25.09
C GLN A 74 8.09 -0.74 -24.94
N GLU A 75 7.24 -0.90 -25.95
CA GLU A 75 5.87 -0.34 -25.97
C GLU A 75 5.04 -0.79 -24.75
N LEU A 76 5.22 -2.04 -24.31
CA LEU A 76 4.57 -2.57 -23.12
C LEU A 76 4.92 -1.78 -21.85
N PHE A 77 6.18 -1.35 -21.70
CA PHE A 77 6.61 -0.57 -20.55
C PHE A 77 5.91 0.78 -20.49
N THR A 78 5.84 1.48 -21.63
CA THR A 78 5.15 2.77 -21.74
C THR A 78 3.67 2.64 -21.41
N LYS A 79 2.99 1.61 -21.93
CA LYS A 79 1.58 1.32 -21.60
C LYS A 79 1.41 1.01 -20.11
N LEU A 80 2.30 0.23 -19.51
CA LEU A 80 2.27 -0.09 -18.09
C LEU A 80 2.47 1.15 -17.21
N ARG A 81 3.35 2.06 -17.62
CA ARG A 81 3.53 3.36 -16.96
C ARG A 81 2.23 4.16 -16.96
N GLU A 82 1.55 4.24 -18.10
CA GLU A 82 0.25 4.91 -18.20
C GLU A 82 -0.82 4.27 -17.33
N ILE A 83 -0.85 2.94 -17.26
CA ILE A 83 -1.74 2.18 -16.36
C ILE A 83 -1.43 2.50 -14.90
N VAL A 84 -0.16 2.55 -14.48
CA VAL A 84 0.21 2.94 -13.11
C VAL A 84 -0.21 4.38 -12.81
N CYS A 85 -0.04 5.30 -13.77
CA CYS A 85 -0.51 6.68 -13.64
C CYS A 85 -2.03 6.79 -13.48
N SER A 86 -2.82 5.84 -13.99
CA SER A 86 -4.28 5.86 -13.81
C SER A 86 -4.72 5.45 -12.39
N SER A 87 -3.81 4.91 -11.57
CA SER A 87 -4.08 4.52 -10.18
C SER A 87 -4.12 5.67 -9.16
N VAL A 88 -3.83 6.90 -9.57
CA VAL A 88 -3.76 8.08 -8.68
C VAL A 88 -5.00 8.20 -7.79
N HIS A 89 -6.20 8.06 -8.37
CA HIS A 89 -7.46 8.19 -7.64
C HIS A 89 -7.58 7.21 -6.47
N PHE A 90 -7.11 5.97 -6.63
CA PHE A 90 -7.10 4.98 -5.55
C PHE A 90 -6.23 5.45 -4.38
N TRP A 91 -5.00 5.88 -4.67
CA TRP A 91 -4.05 6.29 -3.64
C TRP A 91 -4.47 7.58 -2.92
N GLU A 92 -4.98 8.56 -3.67
CA GLU A 92 -5.32 9.87 -3.13
C GLU A 92 -6.65 9.85 -2.37
N ASP A 93 -7.70 9.30 -2.99
CA ASP A 93 -9.06 9.46 -2.46
C ASP A 93 -9.46 8.33 -1.51
N GLN A 94 -8.94 7.11 -1.70
CA GLN A 94 -9.26 5.99 -0.81
C GLN A 94 -8.24 5.82 0.31
N LEU A 95 -6.94 6.00 0.01
CA LEU A 95 -5.88 5.80 0.98
C LEU A 95 -5.26 7.11 1.51
N PHE A 96 -5.72 8.28 1.10
CA PHE A 96 -5.22 9.56 1.61
C PHE A 96 -3.69 9.70 1.51
N TYR A 97 -3.16 9.36 0.34
CA TYR A 97 -1.83 9.78 -0.07
C TYR A 97 -1.93 10.98 -1.01
N LYS A 98 -0.80 11.60 -1.30
CA LYS A 98 -0.63 12.50 -2.44
C LYS A 98 0.44 11.90 -3.32
N VAL A 99 0.12 11.66 -4.58
CA VAL A 99 1.10 11.16 -5.55
C VAL A 99 2.08 12.30 -5.85
N GLN A 100 3.36 12.09 -5.54
CA GLN A 100 4.41 13.07 -5.81
C GLN A 100 4.94 12.93 -7.24
N ASP A 101 5.23 11.70 -7.63
CA ASP A 101 5.85 11.36 -8.90
C ASP A 101 5.54 9.92 -9.31
N VAL A 102 5.53 9.70 -10.62
CA VAL A 102 5.60 8.38 -11.26
C VAL A 102 6.86 8.36 -12.10
N ASN A 103 7.94 7.93 -11.46
CA ASN A 103 9.26 7.84 -12.05
C ASN A 103 9.46 6.47 -12.69
N THR A 104 10.31 6.44 -13.70
CA THR A 104 10.75 5.19 -14.31
C THR A 104 12.27 5.11 -14.23
N THR A 105 12.72 3.88 -14.07
CA THR A 105 14.11 3.47 -14.20
C THR A 105 14.13 2.35 -15.23
N GLU A 106 15.30 2.01 -15.77
CA GLU A 106 15.48 1.12 -16.94
C GLU A 106 14.57 -0.12 -17.00
N SER A 107 14.17 -0.71 -15.87
CA SER A 107 13.27 -1.88 -15.82
C SER A 107 12.18 -1.80 -14.75
N CYS A 108 11.90 -0.61 -14.23
CA CYS A 108 10.99 -0.47 -13.10
C CYS A 108 10.23 0.86 -13.09
N ILE A 109 8.94 0.77 -12.78
CA ILE A 109 8.05 1.90 -12.54
C ILE A 109 7.95 2.13 -11.02
N ILE A 110 8.17 3.37 -10.58
CA ILE A 110 8.18 3.77 -9.18
C ILE A 110 7.12 4.85 -8.97
N LEU A 111 6.13 4.54 -8.14
CA LEU A 111 5.12 5.48 -7.69
C LEU A 111 5.47 5.97 -6.28
N SER A 112 5.70 7.27 -6.13
CA SER A 112 6.06 7.89 -4.84
C SER A 112 4.85 8.52 -4.18
N LEU A 113 4.55 8.07 -2.96
CA LEU A 113 3.36 8.44 -2.21
C LEU A 113 3.74 9.22 -0.94
N LYS A 114 3.18 10.42 -0.80
CA LYS A 114 3.27 11.22 0.44
C LYS A 114 2.02 11.05 1.27
N CYS A 115 2.16 10.58 2.51
CA CYS A 115 1.02 10.45 3.42
C CYS A 115 0.42 11.83 3.75
N THR A 116 -0.91 11.99 3.66
CA THR A 116 -1.57 13.28 3.97
C THR A 116 -2.26 13.29 5.34
N ILE A 117 -2.55 12.12 5.91
CA ILE A 117 -3.16 12.03 7.24
C ILE A 117 -2.10 12.09 8.35
N LEU A 118 -1.05 11.29 8.29
CA LEU A 118 0.05 11.31 9.26
C LEU A 118 1.15 12.21 8.73
N THR A 119 1.38 13.31 9.46
CA THR A 119 2.44 14.27 9.19
C THR A 119 3.51 14.15 10.27
N ASP A 120 4.69 14.71 10.00
CA ASP A 120 5.76 14.80 10.99
C ASP A 120 5.30 15.54 12.26
N ALA A 121 4.51 16.61 12.12
CA ALA A 121 3.91 17.32 13.24
C ALA A 121 2.96 16.43 14.07
N HIS A 122 2.17 15.58 13.43
CA HIS A 122 1.31 14.62 14.11
C HIS A 122 2.13 13.58 14.87
N ILE A 123 3.19 13.04 14.27
CA ILE A 123 4.04 12.03 14.91
C ILE A 123 4.85 12.63 16.05
N SER A 124 5.34 13.86 15.89
CA SER A 124 5.93 14.64 16.98
C SER A 124 4.95 14.81 18.14
N THR A 125 3.71 15.20 17.86
CA THR A 125 2.70 15.46 18.89
C THR A 125 2.16 14.18 19.54
N PHE A 126 1.93 13.13 18.76
CA PHE A 126 1.28 11.90 19.23
C PHE A 126 2.26 10.87 19.77
N ILE A 127 3.55 10.94 19.44
CA ILE A 127 4.51 9.91 19.83
C ILE A 127 5.77 10.49 20.45
N HIS A 128 6.47 11.42 19.78
CA HIS A 128 7.76 11.91 20.30
C HIS A 128 7.63 12.73 21.59
N LYS A 129 6.82 13.79 21.59
CA LYS A 129 6.62 14.65 22.77
C LYS A 129 6.08 13.88 23.99
N PRO A 130 5.04 13.01 23.86
CA PRO A 130 4.60 12.17 24.97
C PRO A 130 5.73 11.28 25.52
N ARG A 131 6.56 10.70 24.65
CA ARG A 131 7.67 9.83 25.06
C ARG A 131 8.80 10.59 25.76
N GLU A 132 9.07 11.83 25.36
CA GLU A 132 10.02 12.72 26.06
C GLU A 132 9.53 13.08 27.46
N LEU A 133 8.23 13.37 27.60
CA LEU A 133 7.62 13.72 28.89
C LEU A 133 7.52 12.54 29.87
N HIS A 134 7.39 11.31 29.36
CA HIS A 134 7.29 10.09 30.18
C HIS A 134 8.20 8.97 29.65
N SER A 135 9.50 9.21 29.65
CA SER A 135 10.52 8.27 29.14
C SER A 135 10.50 6.88 29.81
N ASN A 136 9.99 6.79 31.03
CA ASN A 136 9.90 5.54 31.81
C ASN A 136 8.53 4.85 31.77
N ALA A 137 7.54 5.41 31.05
CA ALA A 137 6.23 4.77 30.98
C ALA A 137 6.26 3.57 30.01
N ASN A 138 5.79 2.43 30.50
CA ASN A 138 5.66 1.21 29.72
C ASN A 138 4.45 1.32 28.77
N GLY A 139 4.57 0.77 27.55
CA GLY A 139 3.43 0.64 26.62
C GLY A 139 3.48 1.55 25.38
N TYR A 140 4.52 2.36 25.18
CA TYR A 140 4.71 3.07 23.91
C TYR A 140 4.98 2.07 22.78
N PRO A 141 4.26 2.18 21.64
CA PRO A 141 4.55 1.34 20.50
C PRO A 141 5.89 1.71 19.90
N GLU A 142 6.56 0.71 19.33
CA GLU A 142 7.79 0.92 18.59
C GLU A 142 7.48 1.31 17.15
N ILE A 143 7.82 2.55 16.78
CA ILE A 143 7.55 3.06 15.43
C ILE A 143 8.47 2.37 14.44
N ASN A 144 7.87 1.77 13.42
CA ASN A 144 8.55 1.26 12.24
C ASN A 144 7.97 1.95 11.00
N TYR A 145 8.82 2.37 10.09
CA TYR A 145 8.44 3.10 8.89
C TYR A 145 8.45 2.14 7.70
N LEU A 146 7.32 2.06 7.00
CA LEU A 146 7.21 1.33 5.75
C LEU A 146 7.65 2.25 4.62
N SER A 147 8.79 1.95 4.00
CA SER A 147 9.42 2.81 2.99
C SER A 147 9.20 2.34 1.56
N GLU A 148 9.05 1.03 1.34
CA GLU A 148 8.89 0.48 -0.01
C GLU A 148 7.98 -0.75 -0.01
N LEU A 149 7.10 -0.84 -1.00
CA LEU A 149 6.47 -2.08 -1.45
C LEU A 149 7.00 -2.35 -2.86
N SER A 150 7.85 -3.36 -3.02
CA SER A 150 8.35 -3.80 -4.32
C SER A 150 7.64 -5.05 -4.78
N THR A 151 6.99 -4.96 -5.93
CA THR A 151 6.31 -6.06 -6.62
C THR A 151 7.04 -6.36 -7.90
N THR A 152 7.36 -7.63 -8.13
CA THR A 152 7.88 -8.13 -9.40
C THR A 152 6.83 -9.01 -10.04
N VAL A 153 6.47 -8.68 -11.28
CA VAL A 153 5.62 -9.50 -12.13
C VAL A 153 6.43 -10.10 -13.25
N ASN A 154 6.14 -11.36 -13.57
CA ASN A 154 6.63 -12.01 -14.76
C ASN A 154 5.47 -12.61 -15.55
N PHE A 155 5.20 -12.03 -16.71
CA PHE A 155 4.19 -12.47 -17.65
C PHE A 155 4.75 -13.58 -18.54
N PHE A 156 4.00 -14.65 -18.72
CA PHE A 156 4.32 -15.72 -19.66
C PHE A 156 3.31 -15.69 -20.79
N SER A 157 3.81 -15.51 -22.00
CA SER A 157 3.02 -15.44 -23.24
C SER A 157 3.67 -16.30 -24.31
N GLU A 158 2.87 -17.19 -24.90
CA GLU A 158 3.28 -18.00 -26.05
C GLU A 158 3.42 -17.16 -27.32
N ALA A 159 2.72 -16.01 -27.40
CA ALA A 159 2.83 -15.05 -28.51
C ALA A 159 4.12 -14.20 -28.44
N GLY A 160 5.07 -14.57 -27.58
CA GLY A 160 6.31 -13.83 -27.38
C GLY A 160 6.10 -12.53 -26.60
N ASN A 161 6.74 -11.44 -27.03
CA ASN A 161 6.72 -10.16 -26.32
C ASN A 161 5.47 -9.30 -26.58
N PHE A 162 4.54 -9.78 -27.42
CA PHE A 162 3.31 -9.05 -27.70
C PHE A 162 2.25 -9.39 -26.63
N ILE A 163 2.02 -8.45 -25.72
CA ILE A 163 1.00 -8.53 -24.67
C ILE A 163 0.17 -7.25 -24.73
N GLU A 164 -1.15 -7.39 -24.80
CA GLU A 164 -2.03 -6.22 -24.81
C GLU A 164 -2.30 -5.69 -23.40
N ALA A 165 -2.40 -4.36 -23.27
CA ALA A 165 -2.75 -3.71 -22.00
C ALA A 165 -4.09 -4.20 -21.42
N SER A 166 -5.05 -4.53 -22.30
CA SER A 166 -6.35 -5.10 -21.95
C SER A 166 -6.23 -6.42 -21.18
N GLN A 167 -5.19 -7.22 -21.46
CA GLN A 167 -4.92 -8.47 -20.78
C GLN A 167 -4.18 -8.26 -19.46
N VAL A 168 -3.37 -7.20 -19.34
CA VAL A 168 -2.54 -6.96 -18.14
C VAL A 168 -3.30 -6.31 -16.99
N ILE A 169 -4.23 -5.40 -17.30
CA ILE A 169 -5.01 -4.64 -16.30
C ILE A 169 -5.78 -5.58 -15.33
N PRO A 170 -6.48 -6.62 -15.80
CA PRO A 170 -7.14 -7.58 -14.92
C PRO A 170 -6.17 -8.23 -13.93
N HIS A 171 -5.00 -8.70 -14.38
CA HIS A 171 -4.02 -9.33 -13.50
C HIS A 171 -3.44 -8.36 -12.47
N LEU A 172 -3.16 -7.12 -12.88
CA LEU A 172 -2.70 -6.07 -11.95
C LEU A 172 -3.75 -5.79 -10.88
N ASN A 173 -5.00 -5.58 -11.27
CA ASN A 173 -6.09 -5.33 -10.33
C ASN A 173 -6.32 -6.52 -9.41
N GLU A 174 -6.40 -7.74 -9.94
CA GLU A 174 -6.61 -8.94 -9.16
C GLU A 174 -5.49 -9.15 -8.14
N TYR A 175 -4.22 -9.04 -8.57
CA TYR A 175 -3.09 -9.22 -7.69
C TYR A 175 -3.01 -8.14 -6.60
N PHE A 176 -3.00 -6.86 -6.97
CA PHE A 176 -2.84 -5.78 -5.99
C PHE A 176 -4.02 -5.69 -5.02
N SER A 177 -5.24 -5.93 -5.50
CA SER A 177 -6.42 -5.96 -4.63
C SER A 177 -6.34 -7.10 -3.64
N SER A 178 -5.99 -8.30 -4.12
CA SER A 178 -5.80 -9.47 -3.27
C SER A 178 -4.69 -9.24 -2.26
N LEU A 179 -3.54 -8.71 -2.68
CA LEU A 179 -2.39 -8.41 -1.82
C LEU A 179 -2.76 -7.39 -0.72
N ILE A 180 -3.47 -6.32 -1.09
CA ILE A 180 -3.92 -5.31 -0.14
C ILE A 180 -4.87 -5.93 0.89
N ILE A 181 -5.93 -6.57 0.42
CA ILE A 181 -7.00 -7.08 1.28
C ILE A 181 -6.52 -8.23 2.18
N SER A 182 -5.74 -9.16 1.64
CA SER A 182 -5.42 -10.41 2.35
C SER A 182 -4.17 -10.32 3.23
N GLN A 183 -3.25 -9.41 2.95
CA GLN A 183 -1.94 -9.37 3.62
C GLN A 183 -1.61 -7.97 4.13
N LEU A 184 -1.54 -6.98 3.24
CA LEU A 184 -1.03 -5.66 3.62
C LEU A 184 -1.94 -4.91 4.60
N GLU A 185 -3.26 -5.04 4.47
CA GLU A 185 -4.21 -4.43 5.39
C GLU A 185 -4.14 -5.05 6.79
N PHE A 186 -3.88 -6.35 6.86
CA PHE A 186 -3.74 -7.07 8.12
C PHE A 186 -2.42 -6.74 8.81
N GLU A 187 -1.30 -6.75 8.09
CA GLU A 187 0.03 -6.50 8.67
C GLU A 187 0.32 -5.02 8.90
N TYR A 188 -0.11 -4.15 7.98
CA TYR A 188 0.21 -2.72 7.99
C TYR A 188 -1.05 -1.84 7.81
N PRO A 189 -2.04 -1.94 8.71
CA PRO A 189 -3.34 -1.27 8.57
C PRO A 189 -3.24 0.25 8.48
N ILE A 190 -2.32 0.89 9.21
CA ILE A 190 -2.14 2.35 9.13
C ILE A 190 -1.60 2.78 7.75
N VAL A 191 -0.98 1.87 7.00
CA VAL A 191 -0.42 2.14 5.66
C VAL A 191 -1.43 1.83 4.55
N PHE A 192 -2.10 0.67 4.62
CA PHE A 192 -2.91 0.14 3.51
C PHE A 192 -4.41 -0.05 3.80
N SER A 193 -4.89 0.13 5.04
CA SER A 193 -6.33 0.07 5.34
C SER A 193 -6.99 1.42 5.14
N MET A 194 -7.99 1.50 4.24
CA MET A 194 -8.85 2.67 4.13
C MET A 194 -9.57 2.97 5.44
N VAL A 195 -10.10 1.93 6.11
CA VAL A 195 -10.92 2.09 7.31
C VAL A 195 -10.08 2.57 8.50
N SER A 196 -8.92 1.96 8.76
CA SER A 196 -8.04 2.41 9.85
C SER A 196 -7.57 3.85 9.63
N ARG A 197 -7.27 4.21 8.38
CA ARG A 197 -6.86 5.57 8.00
C ARG A 197 -7.99 6.59 8.12
N LEU A 198 -9.24 6.22 7.76
CA LEU A 198 -10.43 7.04 8.00
C LEU A 198 -10.65 7.32 9.49
N ARG A 199 -10.54 6.27 10.33
CA ARG A 199 -10.67 6.42 11.79
C ARG A 199 -9.62 7.36 12.36
N LEU A 200 -8.38 7.21 11.91
CA LEU A 200 -7.29 8.11 12.28
C LEU A 200 -7.60 9.56 11.88
N LYS A 201 -8.03 9.78 10.63
CA LYS A 201 -8.42 11.11 10.12
C LYS A 201 -9.55 11.74 10.96
N TRP A 202 -10.56 10.98 11.34
CA TRP A 202 -11.66 11.48 12.18
C TRP A 202 -11.20 11.87 13.58
N GLN A 203 -10.24 11.14 14.15
CA GLN A 203 -9.75 11.43 15.49
C GLN A 203 -8.79 12.62 15.52
N GLN A 204 -8.01 12.86 14.46
CA GLN A 204 -7.00 13.94 14.39
C GLN A 204 -7.49 15.32 14.83
N GLY A 205 -8.70 15.73 14.42
CA GLY A 205 -9.24 17.05 14.74
C GLY A 205 -9.45 17.31 16.24
N SER A 206 -9.60 16.26 17.04
CA SER A 206 -9.87 16.35 18.48
C SER A 206 -8.65 15.98 19.34
N LEU A 207 -7.67 15.26 18.79
CA LEU A 207 -6.58 14.67 19.56
C LEU A 207 -5.57 15.70 20.10
N GLY A 208 -5.28 16.77 19.35
CA GLY A 208 -4.39 17.83 19.82
C GLY A 208 -4.91 18.47 21.13
N PRO A 209 -6.13 19.04 21.14
CA PRO A 209 -6.74 19.60 22.35
C PRO A 209 -6.86 18.59 23.50
N ILE A 210 -7.26 17.34 23.19
CA ILE A 210 -7.36 16.27 24.20
C ILE A 210 -5.98 15.97 24.81
N SER A 211 -4.92 15.88 24.00
CA SER A 211 -3.55 15.67 24.48
C SER A 211 -3.09 16.76 25.46
N TYR A 212 -3.39 18.01 25.16
CA TYR A 212 -3.02 19.14 26.02
C TYR A 212 -3.82 19.12 27.33
N ALA A 213 -5.13 18.82 27.26
CA ALA A 213 -5.98 18.71 28.45
C ALA A 213 -5.59 17.50 29.33
N LEU A 214 -5.07 16.44 28.72
CA LEU A 214 -4.63 15.20 29.35
C LEU A 214 -3.11 15.15 29.55
N THR A 215 -2.48 16.27 29.88
CA THR A 215 -1.01 16.43 29.92
C THR A 215 -0.30 15.38 30.81
N ASN A 216 -0.97 14.89 31.85
CA ASN A 216 -0.47 13.80 32.74
C ASN A 216 -0.74 12.37 32.22
N THR A 217 -1.44 12.23 31.10
CA THR A 217 -1.86 10.97 30.45
C THR A 217 -1.59 10.99 28.95
N SER A 218 -0.51 11.67 28.53
CA SER A 218 -0.12 11.78 27.12
C SER A 218 0.22 10.42 26.46
N VAL A 219 0.39 9.36 27.26
CA VAL A 219 0.52 7.95 26.84
C VAL A 219 -0.71 7.44 26.07
N LEU A 220 -1.89 8.06 26.25
CA LEU A 220 -3.14 7.62 25.63
C LEU A 220 -3.14 7.75 24.10
N LEU A 221 -2.44 8.74 23.54
CA LEU A 221 -2.37 8.95 22.09
C LEU A 221 -1.61 7.82 21.36
N PRO A 222 -0.39 7.45 21.76
CA PRO A 222 0.28 6.30 21.16
C PRO A 222 -0.49 4.99 21.38
N VAL A 223 -1.12 4.80 22.55
CA VAL A 223 -1.96 3.62 22.82
C VAL A 223 -3.16 3.57 21.89
N MET A 224 -3.83 4.70 21.64
CA MET A 224 -4.94 4.80 20.70
C MET A 224 -4.51 4.50 19.26
N LEU A 225 -3.37 5.03 18.80
CA LEU A 225 -2.81 4.69 17.48
C LEU A 225 -2.57 3.19 17.36
N ASN A 226 -2.01 2.57 18.40
CA ASN A 226 -1.82 1.13 18.45
C ASN A 226 -3.16 0.37 18.45
N MET A 227 -4.16 0.82 19.20
CA MET A 227 -5.51 0.21 19.19
C MET A 227 -6.13 0.23 17.79
N ILE A 228 -6.02 1.34 17.05
CA ILE A 228 -6.49 1.43 15.66
C ILE A 228 -5.73 0.45 14.77
N ALA A 229 -4.40 0.33 14.95
CA ALA A 229 -3.57 -0.58 14.17
C ALA A 229 -3.85 -2.05 14.49
N GLN A 230 -4.23 -2.38 15.72
CA GLN A 230 -4.51 -3.76 16.12
C GLN A 230 -5.96 -4.19 15.87
N ASP A 231 -6.86 -3.25 15.57
CA ASP A 231 -8.26 -3.57 15.31
C ASP A 231 -8.46 -4.24 13.94
N LYS A 232 -8.41 -5.57 13.92
CA LYS A 232 -8.65 -6.38 12.72
C LYS A 232 -10.10 -6.32 12.23
N SER A 233 -11.05 -5.85 13.05
CA SER A 233 -12.43 -5.63 12.60
C SER A 233 -12.52 -4.50 11.57
N ALA A 234 -11.50 -3.64 11.49
CA ALA A 234 -11.41 -2.60 10.48
C ALA A 234 -11.02 -3.12 9.08
N THR A 235 -10.62 -4.39 8.95
CA THR A 235 -10.19 -4.94 7.66
C THR A 235 -11.32 -5.11 6.66
N THR A 236 -11.02 -4.95 5.38
CA THR A 236 -11.99 -5.10 4.28
C THR A 236 -12.68 -6.46 4.32
N VAL A 237 -11.93 -7.55 4.55
CA VAL A 237 -12.49 -8.91 4.65
C VAL A 237 -13.55 -8.96 5.76
N TYR A 238 -13.25 -8.40 6.93
CA TYR A 238 -14.18 -8.39 8.05
C TYR A 238 -15.43 -7.58 7.73
N GLN A 239 -15.28 -6.41 7.11
CA GLN A 239 -16.42 -5.57 6.69
C GLN A 239 -17.32 -6.29 5.67
N MET A 240 -16.73 -6.99 4.69
CA MET A 240 -17.46 -7.79 3.70
C MET A 240 -18.26 -8.93 4.35
N LEU A 241 -17.64 -9.67 5.27
CA LEU A 241 -18.28 -10.81 5.95
C LEU A 241 -19.39 -10.37 6.91
N CYS A 242 -19.23 -9.21 7.56
CA CYS A 242 -20.14 -8.81 8.63
C CYS A 242 -21.39 -8.05 8.17
N GLN A 243 -21.51 -7.66 6.88
CA GLN A 243 -22.68 -7.05 6.17
C GLN A 243 -23.55 -6.00 6.90
N ARG A 244 -23.19 -5.55 8.11
CA ARG A 244 -24.06 -4.77 9.01
C ARG A 244 -23.73 -3.28 9.06
N ARG A 245 -22.75 -2.80 8.29
CA ARG A 245 -22.44 -1.37 8.22
C ARG A 245 -22.25 -0.97 6.77
N SER A 246 -22.96 0.07 6.36
CA SER A 246 -22.79 0.86 5.15
C SER A 246 -21.46 1.62 5.16
N ALA A 247 -20.36 0.93 5.48
CA ALA A 247 -19.03 1.48 5.32
C ALA A 247 -18.79 1.71 3.82
N PRO A 248 -18.05 2.75 3.43
CA PRO A 248 -17.69 2.96 2.03
C PRO A 248 -16.96 1.72 1.53
N ILE A 249 -17.52 1.07 0.50
CA ILE A 249 -16.90 -0.09 -0.14
C ILE A 249 -15.67 0.44 -0.88
N GLN A 250 -14.49 -0.06 -0.49
CA GLN A 250 -13.25 0.27 -1.18
C GLN A 250 -13.33 -0.22 -2.63
N ASN A 251 -13.14 0.67 -3.60
CA ASN A 251 -13.15 0.28 -5.01
C ASN A 251 -11.76 -0.21 -5.41
N PHE A 252 -11.65 -1.53 -5.57
CA PHE A 252 -10.44 -2.26 -5.91
C PHE A 252 -10.12 -2.27 -7.42
N GLN A 253 -10.82 -1.48 -8.22
CA GLN A 253 -10.36 -1.12 -9.57
C GLN A 253 -9.25 -0.07 -9.47
N ILE A 254 -8.07 -0.53 -9.00
CA ILE A 254 -6.89 0.30 -8.76
C ILE A 254 -6.34 0.84 -10.08
N PHE A 255 -6.31 0.01 -11.12
CA PHE A 255 -5.74 0.32 -12.42
C PHE A 255 -6.83 0.37 -13.50
N SER A 256 -6.72 1.33 -14.41
CA SER A 256 -7.64 1.51 -15.52
C SER A 256 -6.90 1.81 -16.83
N LEU A 257 -7.58 1.62 -17.96
CA LEU A 257 -7.07 2.10 -19.24
C LEU A 257 -6.92 3.62 -19.19
N PRO A 258 -5.84 4.19 -19.74
CA PRO A 258 -5.72 5.64 -19.87
C PRO A 258 -6.92 6.16 -20.67
N LYS A 259 -7.67 7.11 -20.10
CA LYS A 259 -8.72 7.79 -20.84
C LYS A 259 -8.03 8.53 -21.99
N ASN A 260 -8.33 8.17 -23.23
CA ASN A 260 -7.94 8.98 -24.38
C ASN A 260 -8.43 10.40 -24.10
N LYS A 261 -7.48 11.34 -23.92
CA LYS A 261 -7.80 12.76 -23.93
C LYS A 261 -8.24 13.07 -25.35
N ILE A 262 -9.55 13.10 -25.56
CA ILE A 262 -10.17 13.74 -26.73
C ILE A 262 -10.14 15.24 -26.49
#